data_AF-A0AAV5H1W8-F1
#
_entry.id   AF-A0AAV5H1W8-F1
#
_cell.length_a   1.000
_cell.length_b   1.000
_cell.length_c   1.000
_cell.angle_alpha   90.00
_cell.angle_beta   90.00
_cell.angle_gamma   90.00
#
_symmetry.space_group_name_H-M   'P 1'
#
loop_
_entity.id
_entity.type
_entity.pdbx_description
1 polymer ?
#
loop_
_entity_poly.entity_id
_entity_poly.type
_entity_poly.pdbx_seq_one_letter_code
_entity_poly.pdbx_strand_id
1 'polypeptide(L)'
;MIELTKINGELIIINSRLIEYIVAIPETKIIMLNGRYHIVKEPAEEIVGKVIAYEQKVAEGFNGLGDQLLKNIAGLCNPLEAEPSIEEEEV
;
A
#
# COMPACT_ATOMS: atom_id res chain seq x y z
N MET A 1 1.00 9.07 -7.01
CA MET A 1 0.65 10.49 -6.88
C MET A 1 0.20 10.69 -5.46
N ILE A 2 0.90 11.55 -4.72
CA ILE A 2 0.59 11.88 -3.32
C ILE A 2 0.19 13.35 -3.24
N GLU A 3 -0.81 13.66 -2.41
CA GLU A 3 -1.31 15.01 -2.19
C GLU A 3 -0.68 15.60 -0.92
N LEU A 4 -0.19 16.83 -1.06
CA LEU A 4 0.53 17.58 -0.04
C LEU A 4 0.10 19.05 -0.08
N THR A 5 0.42 19.77 0.99
CA THR A 5 0.07 21.16 1.17
C THR A 5 1.33 22.00 1.19
N LYS A 6 1.50 22.87 0.22
CA LYS A 6 2.60 23.85 0.24
C LYS A 6 2.46 24.79 1.43
N ILE A 7 3.56 25.44 1.80
CA ILE A 7 3.55 26.40 2.91
C ILE A 7 2.59 27.58 2.69
N ASN A 8 2.35 27.96 1.43
CA ASN A 8 1.37 28.98 1.03
C ASN A 8 -0.10 28.53 1.13
N GLY A 9 -0.37 27.27 1.52
CA GLY A 9 -1.72 26.71 1.64
C GLY A 9 -2.27 26.11 0.33
N GLU A 10 -1.51 26.15 -0.76
CA GLU A 10 -1.90 25.54 -2.03
C GLU A 10 -1.74 24.02 -1.98
N LEU A 11 -2.76 23.29 -2.43
CA LEU A 11 -2.68 21.84 -2.60
C LEU A 11 -1.85 21.50 -3.83
N ILE A 12 -0.93 20.56 -3.67
CA ILE A 12 -0.09 20.05 -4.75
C ILE A 12 -0.11 18.53 -4.75
N ILE A 13 -0.22 17.96 -5.94
CA ILE A 13 -0.11 16.52 -6.14
C ILE A 13 1.22 16.25 -6.85
N ILE A 14 2.08 15.45 -6.22
CA ILE A 14 3.41 15.11 -6.76
C ILE A 14 3.54 13.62 -7.00
N ASN A 15 4.43 13.27 -7.94
CA ASN A 15 4.79 11.88 -8.17
C ASN A 15 5.79 11.41 -7.10
N SER A 16 5.35 10.46 -6.26
CA SER A 16 6.17 9.87 -5.19
C SER A 16 7.45 9.21 -5.70
N ARG A 17 7.43 8.62 -6.90
CA ARG A 17 8.57 7.91 -7.49
C ARG A 17 9.66 8.82 -8.04
N LEU A 18 9.38 10.12 -8.13
CA LEU A 18 10.35 11.13 -8.57
C LEU A 18 10.96 11.89 -7.39
N ILE A 19 10.57 11.56 -6.16
CA ILE A 19 11.20 12.10 -4.96
C ILE A 19 12.58 11.47 -4.84
N GLU A 20 13.61 12.30 -4.77
CA GLU A 20 14.99 11.88 -4.59
C GLU A 20 15.31 11.73 -3.11
N TYR A 21 15.03 12.77 -2.31
CA TYR A 21 15.15 12.74 -0.87
C TYR A 21 14.28 13.82 -0.21
N ILE A 22 14.04 13.65 1.10
CA ILE A 22 13.25 14.54 1.93
C ILE A 22 14.13 15.04 3.08
N VAL A 23 14.10 16.34 3.35
CA VAL A 23 14.88 16.98 4.42
C VAL A 23 13.96 17.87 5.25
N ALA A 24 14.11 17.85 6.57
CA ALA A 24 13.34 18.69 7.50
C ALA A 24 14.17 19.90 7.98
N ILE A 25 13.87 21.10 7.50
CA ILE A 25 14.52 22.37 7.90
C ILE A 25 13.55 23.57 7.77
N PRO A 26 13.14 24.20 8.89
CA PRO A 26 12.36 23.58 9.96
C PRO A 26 11.06 22.94 9.43
N GLU A 27 10.57 23.38 8.28
CA GLU A 27 9.54 22.70 7.48
C GLU A 27 10.14 21.64 6.56
N THR A 28 9.28 20.83 5.93
CA THR A 28 9.74 19.72 5.11
C THR A 28 9.99 20.15 3.67
N LYS A 29 11.20 19.92 3.18
CA LYS A 29 11.61 20.12 1.79
C LYS A 29 11.70 18.78 1.08
N ILE A 30 10.97 18.65 -0.03
CA ILE A 30 11.01 17.50 -0.92
C ILE A 30 11.84 17.87 -2.13
N ILE A 31 12.89 17.10 -2.40
CA ILE A 31 13.76 17.29 -3.55
C ILE A 31 13.41 16.22 -4.58
N MET A 32 13.21 16.66 -5.82
CA MET A 32 12.85 15.80 -6.94
C MET A 32 14.09 15.50 -7.79
N LEU A 33 14.09 14.36 -8.48
CA LEU A 33 15.21 13.92 -9.36
C LEU A 33 15.59 14.90 -10.48
N ASN A 34 14.71 15.84 -10.82
CA ASN A 34 14.97 16.88 -11.81
C ASN A 34 15.58 18.16 -11.20
N GLY A 35 15.98 18.14 -9.93
CA GLY A 35 16.53 19.28 -9.20
C GLY A 35 15.47 20.29 -8.73
N ARG A 36 14.19 20.11 -9.06
CA ARG A 36 13.11 20.94 -8.49
C ARG A 36 12.83 20.51 -7.06
N TYR A 37 12.27 21.42 -6.27
CA TYR A 37 11.87 21.12 -4.91
C TYR A 37 10.54 21.76 -4.54
N HIS A 38 9.91 21.20 -3.52
CA HIS A 38 8.68 21.70 -2.93
C HIS A 38 8.84 21.77 -1.42
N ILE A 39 8.40 22.89 -0.82
CA ILE A 39 8.36 23.06 0.62
C ILE A 39 6.90 22.87 1.04
N VAL A 40 6.68 21.91 1.94
CA VAL A 40 5.37 21.45 2.35
C VAL A 40 5.21 21.53 3.87
N LYS A 41 3.97 21.55 4.34
CA LYS A 41 3.64 21.65 5.77
C LYS A 41 3.70 20.30 6.48
N GLU A 42 3.49 19.23 5.74
CA GLU A 42 3.50 17.87 6.27
C GLU A 42 4.89 17.47 6.76
N PRO A 43 5.01 16.79 7.91
CA PRO A 43 6.27 16.23 8.37
C PRO A 43 6.73 15.09 7.45
N ALA A 44 8.04 14.82 7.46
CA ALA A 44 8.64 13.77 6.64
C ALA A 44 7.97 12.38 6.85
N GLU A 45 7.62 12.03 8.08
CA GLU A 45 6.97 10.76 8.42
C GLU A 45 5.59 10.62 7.76
N GLU A 46 4.78 11.69 7.75
CA GLU A 46 3.46 11.67 7.10
C GLU A 46 3.60 11.49 5.59
N ILE A 47 4.57 12.16 4.97
CA ILE A 47 4.85 12.03 3.54
C ILE A 47 5.24 10.59 3.21
N VAL A 48 6.11 9.98 4.00
CA VAL A 48 6.51 8.57 3.83
C VAL A 48 5.29 7.65 3.95
N GLY A 49 4.42 7.88 4.95
CA GLY A 49 3.16 7.13 5.09
C GLY A 49 2.26 7.24 3.86
N LYS A 50 2.10 8.45 3.31
CA LYS A 50 1.34 8.68 2.07
C LYS A 50 1.96 7.96 0.87
N VAL A 51 3.30 7.93 0.77
CA VAL A 51 4.02 7.18 -0.28
C VAL A 51 3.75 5.70 -0.17
N ILE A 52 3.91 5.11 1.03
CA ILE A 52 3.68 3.67 1.27
C ILE A 52 2.25 3.30 0.91
N ALA A 53 1.26 4.06 1.39
CA ALA A 53 -0.15 3.82 1.11
C ALA A 53 -0.46 3.90 -0.40
N TYR A 54 0.19 4.82 -1.12
CA TYR A 54 0.04 4.91 -2.57
C TYR A 54 0.67 3.70 -3.28
N GLU A 55 1.89 3.32 -2.94
CA GLU A 55 2.57 2.17 -3.57
C GLU A 55 1.88 0.84 -3.27
N GLN A 56 1.31 0.67 -2.06
CA GLN A 56 0.49 -0.50 -1.71
C GLN A 56 -0.74 -0.60 -2.63
N LYS A 57 -1.50 0.49 -2.80
CA LYS A 57 -2.67 0.51 -3.70
C LYS A 57 -2.28 0.22 -5.15
N VAL A 58 -1.13 0.74 -5.60
CA VAL A 58 -0.62 0.44 -6.95
C VAL A 58 -0.25 -1.04 -7.08
N ALA A 59 0.32 -1.66 -6.05
CA ALA A 59 0.65 -3.08 -6.05
C ALA A 59 -0.58 -3.99 -5.97
N GLU A 60 -1.59 -3.64 -5.15
CA GLU A 60 -2.87 -4.35 -5.07
C GLU A 60 -3.59 -4.40 -6.41
N GLY A 61 -3.58 -3.29 -7.16
CA GLY A 61 -4.11 -3.24 -8.53
C GLY A 61 -3.44 -4.24 -9.49
N PHE A 62 -2.22 -4.69 -9.21
CA PHE A 62 -1.49 -5.71 -9.97
C PHE A 62 -1.75 -7.14 -9.46
N ASN A 63 -2.01 -7.31 -8.16
CA ASN A 63 -2.24 -8.61 -7.52
C ASN A 63 -3.62 -9.22 -7.77
N GLY A 64 -4.53 -8.49 -8.42
CA GLY A 64 -5.87 -8.98 -8.78
C GLY A 64 -5.89 -10.28 -9.60
N LEU A 65 -4.79 -10.66 -10.25
CA LEU A 65 -4.68 -11.96 -10.92
C LEU A 65 -4.46 -13.13 -9.94
N GLY A 66 -3.67 -12.92 -8.88
CA GLY A 66 -3.34 -13.95 -7.89
C GLY A 66 -4.49 -14.26 -6.94
N ASP A 67 -5.17 -13.22 -6.45
CA ASP A 67 -6.33 -13.38 -5.56
C ASP A 67 -7.55 -13.98 -6.29
N GLN A 68 -7.74 -13.66 -7.58
CA GLN A 68 -8.79 -14.27 -8.40
C GLN A 68 -8.51 -15.77 -8.66
N LEU A 69 -7.24 -16.13 -8.92
CA LEU A 69 -6.82 -17.53 -9.07
C LEU A 69 -7.01 -18.33 -7.78
N LEU A 70 -6.61 -17.78 -6.63
CA LEU A 70 -6.80 -18.46 -5.34
C LEU A 70 -8.29 -18.67 -5.01
N LYS A 71 -9.15 -17.69 -5.29
CA LYS A 71 -10.61 -17.82 -5.12
C LYS A 71 -11.22 -18.88 -6.06
N ASN A 72 -10.71 -18.99 -7.30
CA ASN A 72 -11.20 -19.97 -8.27
C ASN A 72 -10.75 -21.41 -7.95
N ILE A 73 -9.54 -21.59 -7.40
CA ILE A 73 -9.01 -22.91 -7.02
C ILE A 73 -9.65 -23.40 -5.70
N ALA A 74 -9.87 -22.49 -4.73
CA ALA A 74 -10.53 -22.83 -3.46
C ALA A 74 -12.00 -23.28 -3.64
N GLY A 75 -12.62 -23.02 -4.79
CA GLY A 75 -13.95 -23.53 -5.14
C GLY A 75 -14.03 -24.99 -5.57
N LEU A 76 -12.90 -25.72 -5.65
CA LEU A 76 -12.85 -27.14 -6.07
C LEU A 76 -12.58 -28.12 -4.93
N CYS A 77 -12.27 -27.65 -3.73
CA CYS A 77 -12.11 -28.51 -2.55
C CYS A 77 -13.37 -28.44 -1.70
N ASN A 78 -14.31 -29.36 -1.96
CA ASN A 78 -15.45 -29.62 -1.10
C ASN A 78 -15.00 -30.64 -0.03
N PRO A 79 -14.81 -30.28 1.26
CA PRO A 79 -14.28 -31.21 2.27
C PRO A 79 -15.37 -32.14 2.88
N LEU A 80 -16.45 -32.43 2.17
CA LEU A 80 -17.66 -33.10 2.70
C LEU A 80 -17.85 -34.56 2.24
N GLU A 81 -16.79 -35.33 2.05
CA GLU A 81 -16.90 -36.79 1.84
C GLU A 81 -15.85 -37.60 2.63
N ALA A 82 -15.73 -37.35 3.93
CA ALA A 82 -15.09 -38.32 4.82
C ALA A 82 -15.62 -38.19 6.26
N GLU A 83 -16.92 -38.46 6.45
CA GLU A 83 -17.37 -38.98 7.75
C GLU A 83 -17.14 -40.49 7.75
N PRO A 84 -16.43 -41.02 8.76
CA PRO A 84 -16.86 -42.28 9.35
C PRO A 84 -17.22 -42.04 10.82
N SER A 85 -18.52 -41.96 11.07
CA SER A 85 -19.11 -42.39 12.33
C SER A 85 -19.16 -43.93 12.39
N ILE A 86 -19.19 -44.47 13.63
CA ILE A 86 -19.47 -45.86 14.07
C ILE A 86 -18.20 -46.62 14.49
N GLU A 87 -18.05 -47.29 15.64
CA GLU A 87 -18.80 -47.50 16.89
C GLU A 87 -17.80 -48.11 17.93
N GLU A 88 -18.22 -48.15 19.20
CA GLU A 88 -17.69 -48.74 20.44
C GLU A 88 -16.73 -49.97 20.35
N GLU A 89 -15.77 -50.10 21.28
CA GLU A 89 -15.77 -51.18 22.30
C GLU A 89 -14.66 -50.98 23.37
N GLU A 90 -15.03 -51.21 24.64
CA GLU A 90 -14.17 -51.35 25.82
C GLU A 90 -13.15 -52.51 25.68
N VAL A 91 -11.93 -52.33 26.21
CA VAL A 91 -11.25 -53.28 27.14
C VAL A 91 -10.29 -52.51 28.05
#